data_AF-A0A1H7S2J5-F1
#
_entry.id   AF-A0A1H7S2J5-F1
#
_cell.length_a   1.000
_cell.length_b   1.000
_cell.length_c   1.000
_cell.angle_alpha   90.00
_cell.angle_beta   90.00
_cell.angle_gamma   90.00
#
_symmetry.space_group_name_H-M   'P 1'
#
loop_
_entity.id
_entity.type
_entity.pdbx_description
1 polymer ?
#
loop_
_entity_poly.entity_id
_entity_poly.type
_entity_poly.pdbx_seq_one_letter_code
_entity_poly.pdbx_strand_id
1 'polypeptide(L)'
;MSDPALDTALPAAPLAAAATVAAKPAAGAIANEHLLDAMRGFAALLVAYFHCRQVTWIGMGAFHHSGASLADPGTIAAWLTLPVAWGSAGVPIFFVISGYCIHRSGAARLLANPDYRLDARQFWLRRFVRIYPVLFAALLLTAAADTISLSLPPVSHKILDIGPRAFLVNLLSLQGAAGKTYGSNGALWTLSIEVQFYAIYPLLFALRRRIGLNATLLGVAAINVVSALTLERHDVIVFTSYWFSWMLGVWIAEVRLRNANARIPYGYPLAAALAAAGCAAFHFGQYGAFQLWAAAFACWLVNALGRPAPTTAGPLMQTLAKIGDFSYSLYLIHLPLFVLGASLLFRSSLQASIWPSFAFTLAVLPVAWVFYQLFERPALLVTRRLRRQPAATATA
;
A
#
# COMPACT_ATOMS: atom_id res chain seq x y z
N MET A 1 -78.26 8.16 28.51
CA MET A 1 -78.24 7.18 27.40
C MET A 1 -77.86 7.97 26.16
N SER A 2 -76.70 7.87 25.50
CA SER A 2 -75.48 7.07 25.63
C SER A 2 -74.47 7.67 24.63
N ASP A 3 -73.21 7.83 25.06
CA ASP A 3 -71.99 7.99 24.24
C ASP A 3 -71.75 6.73 23.35
N PRO A 4 -70.71 6.56 22.47
CA PRO A 4 -69.55 7.44 22.12
C PRO A 4 -68.99 7.36 20.65
N ALA A 5 -67.84 8.05 20.45
CA ALA A 5 -66.63 7.69 19.66
C ALA A 5 -66.59 7.97 18.12
N LEU A 6 -65.88 9.02 17.68
CA LEU A 6 -64.45 9.06 17.21
C LEU A 6 -64.21 8.44 15.82
N ASP A 7 -63.90 9.25 14.80
CA ASP A 7 -62.49 9.41 14.39
C ASP A 7 -62.25 10.55 13.38
N THR A 8 -60.99 10.93 13.32
CA THR A 8 -60.37 12.19 12.87
C THR A 8 -60.06 12.28 11.36
N ALA A 9 -60.21 13.47 10.78
CA ALA A 9 -59.71 13.81 9.44
C ALA A 9 -58.94 15.15 9.45
N LEU A 10 -57.63 15.05 9.18
CA LEU A 10 -56.58 15.97 8.64
C LEU A 10 -56.94 17.44 8.26
N PRO A 11 -55.99 18.43 8.23
CA PRO A 11 -54.74 18.30 7.46
C PRO A 11 -53.46 19.11 7.81
N ALA A 12 -52.39 18.66 7.14
CA ALA A 12 -51.18 19.35 6.64
C ALA A 12 -50.06 19.77 7.61
N ALA A 13 -48.95 19.02 7.55
CA ALA A 13 -47.63 19.48 7.96
C ALA A 13 -46.71 19.62 6.72
N PRO A 14 -45.82 20.63 6.66
CA PRO A 14 -45.05 20.92 5.46
C PRO A 14 -43.87 19.96 5.27
N LEU A 15 -43.51 19.72 4.01
CA LEU A 15 -42.31 18.97 3.59
C LEU A 15 -41.05 19.54 4.27
N ALA A 16 -40.52 18.82 5.25
CA ALA A 16 -39.17 19.04 5.75
C ALA A 16 -38.17 18.48 4.71
N ALA A 17 -37.51 19.40 4.00
CA ALA A 17 -36.38 19.09 3.15
C ALA A 17 -35.27 18.40 3.95
N ALA A 18 -35.05 17.11 3.68
CA ALA A 18 -33.94 16.35 4.22
C ALA A 18 -32.61 16.79 3.56
N ALA A 19 -32.06 17.92 4.02
CA ALA A 19 -30.69 18.29 3.73
C ALA A 19 -29.76 17.44 4.62
N THR A 20 -29.24 16.33 4.09
CA THR A 20 -28.12 15.61 4.72
C THR A 20 -26.86 16.48 4.62
N VAL A 21 -26.65 17.34 5.60
CA VAL A 21 -25.37 18.02 5.80
C VAL A 21 -24.35 16.95 6.15
N ALA A 22 -23.43 16.67 5.22
CA ALA A 22 -22.29 15.81 5.48
C ALA A 22 -21.49 16.40 6.66
N ALA A 23 -21.59 15.76 7.83
CA ALA A 23 -20.85 16.17 9.01
C ALA A 23 -19.36 16.27 8.69
N LYS A 24 -18.78 17.44 8.95
CA LYS A 24 -17.34 17.71 8.84
C LYS A 24 -16.62 16.66 9.70
N PRO A 25 -15.63 15.92 9.18
CA PRO A 25 -14.93 14.91 9.98
C PRO A 25 -14.34 15.57 11.22
N ALA A 26 -14.55 14.96 12.40
CA ALA A 26 -13.98 15.45 13.65
C ALA A 26 -12.45 15.60 13.48
N ALA A 27 -11.85 16.62 14.11
CA ALA A 27 -10.42 16.95 13.95
C ALA A 27 -9.48 15.73 14.14
N GLY A 28 -9.84 14.81 15.05
CA GLY A 28 -9.10 13.57 15.27
C GLY A 28 -9.17 12.56 14.12
N ALA A 29 -10.24 12.56 13.30
CA ALA A 29 -10.33 11.72 12.11
C ALA A 29 -9.37 12.22 11.01
N ILE A 30 -9.31 13.54 10.80
CA ILE A 30 -8.44 14.19 9.80
C ILE A 30 -6.96 13.95 10.13
N ALA A 31 -6.57 14.10 11.40
CA ALA A 31 -5.19 13.86 11.82
C ALA A 31 -4.76 12.38 11.66
N ASN A 32 -5.67 11.44 11.89
CA ASN A 32 -5.41 10.02 11.65
C ASN A 32 -5.25 9.70 10.16
N GLU A 33 -5.99 10.38 9.28
CA GLU A 33 -5.80 10.27 7.83
C GLU A 33 -4.41 10.80 7.43
N HIS A 34 -4.01 11.97 7.92
CA HIS A 34 -2.67 12.51 7.67
C HIS A 34 -1.54 11.60 8.14
N LEU A 35 -1.68 10.93 9.29
CA LEU A 35 -0.69 9.97 9.76
C LEU A 35 -0.55 8.78 8.80
N LEU A 36 -1.67 8.22 8.33
CA LEU A 36 -1.66 7.10 7.40
C LEU A 36 -1.06 7.51 6.05
N ASP A 37 -1.40 8.69 5.54
CA ASP A 37 -0.84 9.21 4.30
C ASP A 37 0.66 9.50 4.43
N ALA A 38 1.10 10.04 5.57
CA ALA A 38 2.53 10.24 5.85
C ALA A 38 3.30 8.91 5.89
N MET A 39 2.73 7.86 6.50
CA MET A 39 3.36 6.55 6.52
C MET A 39 3.39 5.88 5.14
N ARG A 40 2.37 6.10 4.30
CA ARG A 40 2.39 5.70 2.88
C ARG A 40 3.51 6.41 2.12
N GLY A 41 3.65 7.72 2.30
CA GLY A 41 4.72 8.50 1.67
C GLY A 41 6.11 8.07 2.12
N PHE A 42 6.30 7.85 3.43
CA PHE A 42 7.53 7.30 3.99
C PHE A 42 7.87 5.93 3.40
N ALA A 43 6.91 5.00 3.37
CA ALA A 43 7.11 3.68 2.80
C ALA A 43 7.43 3.72 1.29
N ALA A 44 6.77 4.60 0.54
CA ALA A 44 7.03 4.79 -0.90
C ALA A 44 8.47 5.27 -1.14
N LEU A 45 8.91 6.29 -0.41
CA LEU A 45 10.27 6.83 -0.51
C LEU A 45 11.32 5.81 -0.10
N LEU A 46 11.07 5.07 0.98
CA LEU A 46 12.00 4.05 1.47
C LEU A 46 12.22 2.95 0.42
N VAL A 47 11.15 2.44 -0.20
CA VAL A 47 11.23 1.42 -1.26
C VAL A 47 11.85 1.99 -2.54
N ALA A 48 11.43 3.19 -2.95
CA ALA A 48 11.98 3.83 -4.15
C ALA A 48 13.49 4.06 -4.01
N TYR A 49 13.94 4.61 -2.88
CA TYR A 49 15.37 4.85 -2.67
C TYR A 49 16.16 3.53 -2.54
N PHE A 50 15.59 2.50 -1.92
CA PHE A 50 16.18 1.16 -1.89
C PHE A 50 16.40 0.59 -3.30
N HIS A 51 15.38 0.64 -4.16
CA HIS A 51 15.52 0.20 -5.54
C HIS A 51 16.48 1.06 -6.35
N CYS A 52 16.48 2.38 -6.13
CA CYS A 52 17.43 3.28 -6.77
C CYS A 52 18.88 2.87 -6.47
N ARG A 53 19.20 2.61 -5.19
CA ARG A 53 20.52 2.11 -4.78
C ARG A 53 20.89 0.79 -5.46
N GLN A 54 19.95 -0.14 -5.59
CA GLN A 54 20.19 -1.41 -6.29
C GLN A 54 20.45 -1.25 -7.78
N VAL A 55 19.95 -0.18 -8.40
CA VAL A 55 20.09 0.09 -9.83
C VAL A 55 21.34 0.92 -10.13
N THR A 56 21.70 1.86 -9.26
CA THR A 56 22.74 2.86 -9.58
C THR A 56 24.02 2.75 -8.75
N TRP A 57 24.04 2.01 -7.63
CA TRP A 57 25.15 2.04 -6.68
C TRP A 57 25.77 0.66 -6.45
N ILE A 58 27.09 0.60 -6.24
CA ILE A 58 27.85 -0.65 -6.04
C ILE A 58 27.44 -1.45 -4.79
N GLY A 59 26.64 -0.85 -3.89
CA GLY A 59 26.20 -1.50 -2.66
C GLY A 59 27.20 -1.37 -1.52
N MET A 60 26.71 -1.60 -0.30
CA MET A 60 27.49 -1.33 0.93
C MET A 60 28.70 -2.25 1.07
N GLY A 61 28.58 -3.51 0.64
CA GLY A 61 29.70 -4.48 0.70
C GLY A 61 30.88 -4.02 -0.16
N ALA A 62 30.65 -3.78 -1.45
CA ALA A 62 31.69 -3.29 -2.35
C ALA A 62 32.21 -1.90 -1.94
N PHE A 63 31.32 -1.02 -1.47
CA PHE A 63 31.71 0.29 -0.96
C PHE A 63 32.64 0.21 0.25
N HIS A 64 32.39 -0.69 1.20
CA HIS A 64 33.26 -0.88 2.37
C HIS A 64 34.69 -1.28 1.98
N HIS A 65 34.84 -2.09 0.92
CA HIS A 65 36.15 -2.49 0.38
C HIS A 65 36.84 -1.41 -0.47
N SER A 66 36.18 -0.29 -0.78
CA SER A 66 36.78 0.78 -1.60
C SER A 66 37.88 1.56 -0.88
N GLY A 67 38.00 1.44 0.44
CA GLY A 67 38.99 2.19 1.23
C GLY A 67 38.74 3.70 1.27
N ALA A 68 37.51 4.16 0.96
CA ALA A 68 37.17 5.57 0.94
C ALA A 68 37.35 6.24 2.31
N SER A 69 37.87 7.46 2.31
CA SER A 69 38.08 8.24 3.53
C SER A 69 36.76 8.47 4.29
N LEU A 70 36.77 8.33 5.61
CA LEU A 70 35.63 8.62 6.48
C LEU A 70 35.28 10.12 6.53
N ALA A 71 36.20 10.99 6.13
CA ALA A 71 35.96 12.43 6.03
C ALA A 71 35.27 12.82 4.70
N ASP A 72 35.20 11.93 3.71
CA ASP A 72 34.52 12.22 2.45
C ASP A 72 33.00 12.32 2.67
N PRO A 73 32.34 13.41 2.22
CA PRO A 73 30.89 13.57 2.36
C PRO A 73 30.09 12.43 1.72
N GLY A 74 30.59 11.84 0.64
CA GLY A 74 29.98 10.67 -0.02
C GLY A 74 30.05 9.42 0.86
N THR A 75 31.17 9.20 1.55
CA THR A 75 31.32 8.12 2.55
C THR A 75 30.36 8.29 3.71
N ILE A 76 30.28 9.48 4.29
CA ILE A 76 29.34 9.79 5.38
C ILE A 76 27.91 9.53 4.91
N ALA A 77 27.53 10.05 3.74
CA ALA A 77 26.20 9.85 3.16
C ALA A 77 25.90 8.36 2.90
N ALA A 78 26.87 7.60 2.37
CA ALA A 78 26.72 6.17 2.16
C ALA A 78 26.40 5.43 3.46
N TRP A 79 27.17 5.68 4.54
CA TRP A 79 26.94 5.07 5.85
C TRP A 79 25.63 5.48 6.51
N LEU A 80 25.23 6.76 6.40
CA LEU A 80 23.94 7.23 6.91
C LEU A 80 22.75 6.51 6.22
N THR A 81 22.95 6.01 5.00
CA THR A 81 21.94 5.25 4.26
C THR A 81 22.00 3.74 4.50
N LEU A 82 22.83 3.27 5.44
CA LEU A 82 22.88 1.85 5.83
C LEU A 82 21.50 1.27 6.16
N PRO A 83 20.61 1.95 6.93
CA PRO A 83 19.28 1.41 7.24
C PRO A 83 18.42 1.12 6.00
N VAL A 84 18.68 1.79 4.88
CA VAL A 84 17.97 1.58 3.62
C VAL A 84 18.28 0.21 3.03
N ALA A 85 19.30 -0.53 3.51
CA ALA A 85 19.52 -1.93 3.14
C ALA A 85 18.29 -2.82 3.40
N TRP A 86 17.44 -2.45 4.37
CA TRP A 86 16.16 -3.09 4.66
C TRP A 86 14.96 -2.31 4.09
N GLY A 87 15.15 -1.51 3.04
CA GLY A 87 14.09 -0.65 2.53
C GLY A 87 12.86 -1.37 1.96
N SER A 88 13.00 -2.68 1.67
CA SER A 88 11.86 -3.57 1.39
C SER A 88 10.84 -3.64 2.53
N ALA A 89 11.20 -3.25 3.76
CA ALA A 89 10.30 -3.12 4.91
C ALA A 89 9.14 -2.13 4.67
N GLY A 90 9.24 -1.24 3.67
CA GLY A 90 8.12 -0.40 3.25
C GLY A 90 6.93 -1.19 2.67
N VAL A 91 7.16 -2.39 2.12
CA VAL A 91 6.09 -3.23 1.54
C VAL A 91 5.10 -3.72 2.62
N PRO A 92 5.54 -4.34 3.73
CA PRO A 92 4.67 -4.64 4.87
C PRO A 92 3.84 -3.45 5.38
N ILE A 93 4.41 -2.24 5.39
CA ILE A 93 3.69 -1.01 5.79
C ILE A 93 2.50 -0.77 4.85
N PHE A 94 2.70 -0.89 3.54
CA PHE A 94 1.61 -0.77 2.57
C PHE A 94 0.52 -1.83 2.77
N PHE A 95 0.88 -3.09 3.04
CA PHE A 95 -0.10 -4.14 3.29
C PHE A 95 -0.96 -3.88 4.53
N VAL A 96 -0.34 -3.48 5.65
CA VAL A 96 -1.08 -3.15 6.88
C VAL A 96 -1.98 -1.93 6.66
N ILE A 97 -1.49 -0.85 6.02
CA ILE A 97 -2.32 0.33 5.72
C ILE A 97 -3.46 -0.02 4.77
N SER A 98 -3.21 -0.83 3.75
CA SER A 98 -4.21 -1.29 2.79
C SER A 98 -5.34 -2.03 3.50
N GLY A 99 -5.01 -3.02 4.34
CA GLY A 99 -5.99 -3.78 5.13
C GLY A 99 -6.81 -2.89 6.06
N TYR A 100 -6.16 -1.96 6.75
CA TYR A 100 -6.82 -0.99 7.62
C TYR A 100 -7.83 -0.13 6.86
N CYS A 101 -7.39 0.54 5.78
CA CYS A 101 -8.22 1.48 5.02
C CYS A 101 -9.38 0.80 4.30
N ILE A 102 -9.16 -0.42 3.79
CA ILE A 102 -10.20 -1.18 3.08
C ILE A 102 -11.27 -1.64 4.05
N HIS A 103 -10.86 -2.21 5.19
CA HIS A 103 -11.80 -2.83 6.10
C HIS A 103 -12.56 -1.83 6.97
N ARG A 104 -11.92 -0.72 7.38
CA ARG A 104 -12.50 0.25 8.33
C ARG A 104 -13.90 0.73 7.95
N SER A 105 -14.15 1.05 6.68
CA SER A 105 -15.45 1.56 6.25
C SER A 105 -16.57 0.51 6.33
N GLY A 106 -16.28 -0.74 5.97
CA GLY A 106 -17.23 -1.85 6.07
C GLY A 106 -17.45 -2.26 7.53
N ALA A 107 -16.39 -2.31 8.33
CA ALA A 107 -16.47 -2.62 9.76
C ALA A 107 -17.27 -1.58 10.54
N ALA A 108 -17.11 -0.29 10.25
CA ALA A 108 -17.89 0.77 10.90
C ALA A 108 -19.39 0.62 10.61
N ARG A 109 -19.76 0.28 9.37
CA ARG A 109 -21.16 0.01 8.99
C ARG A 109 -21.71 -1.25 9.63
N LEU A 110 -20.89 -2.30 9.75
CA LEU A 110 -21.27 -3.54 10.43
C LEU A 110 -21.46 -3.35 11.94
N LEU A 111 -20.67 -2.48 12.57
CA LEU A 111 -20.85 -2.13 13.99
C LEU A 111 -22.13 -1.30 14.21
N ALA A 112 -22.46 -0.40 13.27
CA ALA A 112 -23.70 0.38 13.32
C ALA A 112 -24.95 -0.44 12.97
N ASN A 113 -24.81 -1.45 12.10
CA ASN A 113 -25.88 -2.34 11.68
C ASN A 113 -25.35 -3.78 11.50
N PRO A 114 -25.66 -4.71 12.43
CA PRO A 114 -25.21 -6.12 12.35
C PRO A 114 -25.62 -6.86 11.08
N ASP A 115 -26.72 -6.45 10.44
CA ASP A 115 -27.23 -7.05 9.21
C ASP A 115 -26.51 -6.54 7.95
N TYR A 116 -25.70 -5.49 8.08
CA TYR A 116 -24.96 -4.89 6.97
C TYR A 116 -24.16 -5.94 6.18
N ARG A 117 -24.42 -5.97 4.87
CA ARG A 117 -23.69 -6.80 3.90
C ARG A 117 -22.86 -5.89 3.00
N LEU A 118 -21.65 -6.34 2.68
CA LEU A 118 -20.82 -5.64 1.70
C LEU A 118 -21.38 -5.89 0.30
N ASP A 119 -21.66 -4.82 -0.44
CA ASP A 119 -21.90 -4.90 -1.87
C ASP A 119 -20.58 -5.22 -2.58
N ALA A 120 -20.40 -6.49 -2.94
CA ALA A 120 -19.19 -7.01 -3.58
C ALA A 120 -18.97 -6.41 -4.98
N ARG A 121 -20.04 -6.27 -5.76
CA ARG A 121 -19.97 -5.73 -7.13
C ARG A 121 -19.50 -4.29 -7.10
N GLN A 122 -20.15 -3.45 -6.28
CA GLN A 122 -19.75 -2.04 -6.16
C GLN A 122 -18.36 -1.92 -5.51
N PHE A 123 -17.98 -2.85 -4.63
CA PHE A 123 -16.62 -2.91 -4.09
C PHE A 123 -15.58 -3.16 -5.19
N TRP A 124 -15.73 -4.22 -5.99
CA TRP A 124 -14.78 -4.56 -7.04
C TRP A 124 -14.71 -3.50 -8.13
N LEU A 125 -15.85 -2.95 -8.58
CA LEU A 125 -15.89 -1.91 -9.60
C LEU A 125 -15.05 -0.68 -9.19
N ARG A 126 -15.20 -0.22 -7.93
CA ARG A 126 -14.43 0.91 -7.41
C ARG A 126 -12.93 0.64 -7.37
N ARG A 127 -12.52 -0.61 -7.12
CA ARG A 127 -11.10 -0.99 -7.08
C ARG A 127 -10.53 -1.16 -8.48
N PHE A 128 -11.29 -1.75 -9.38
CA PHE A 128 -10.93 -1.89 -10.79
C PHE A 128 -10.67 -0.52 -11.42
N VAL A 129 -11.62 0.41 -11.31
CA VAL A 129 -11.50 1.78 -11.86
C VAL A 129 -10.35 2.56 -11.23
N ARG A 130 -10.03 2.30 -9.95
CA ARG A 130 -8.89 2.94 -9.27
C ARG A 130 -7.53 2.45 -9.78
N ILE A 131 -7.39 1.16 -10.07
CA ILE A 131 -6.10 0.49 -10.32
C ILE A 131 -5.77 0.43 -11.80
N TYR A 132 -6.68 -0.11 -12.61
CA TYR A 132 -6.38 -0.57 -13.97
C TYR A 132 -5.97 0.56 -14.93
N PRO A 133 -6.58 1.76 -14.91
CA PRO A 133 -6.11 2.86 -15.76
C PRO A 133 -4.66 3.25 -15.47
N VAL A 134 -4.29 3.26 -14.20
CA VAL A 134 -2.94 3.64 -13.74
C VAL A 134 -1.94 2.54 -14.04
N LEU A 135 -2.31 1.28 -13.78
CA LEU A 135 -1.51 0.10 -14.12
C LEU A 135 -1.23 0.04 -15.61
N PHE A 136 -2.24 0.20 -16.46
CA PHE A 136 -2.07 0.17 -17.91
C PHE A 136 -1.09 1.25 -18.38
N ALA A 137 -1.24 2.49 -17.90
CA ALA A 137 -0.30 3.57 -18.20
C ALA A 137 1.13 3.26 -17.71
N ALA A 138 1.28 2.63 -16.54
CA ALA A 138 2.59 2.26 -15.99
C ALA A 138 3.27 1.14 -16.79
N LEU A 139 2.49 0.17 -17.30
CA LEU A 139 3.01 -0.87 -18.20
C LEU A 139 3.46 -0.29 -19.54
N LEU A 140 2.72 0.67 -20.10
CA LEU A 140 3.15 1.37 -21.31
C LEU A 140 4.42 2.20 -21.09
N LEU A 141 4.52 2.89 -19.95
CA LEU A 141 5.73 3.61 -19.57
C LEU A 141 6.91 2.65 -19.42
N THR A 142 6.69 1.50 -18.78
CA THR A 142 7.71 0.45 -18.62
C THR A 142 8.17 -0.05 -19.99
N ALA A 143 7.23 -0.38 -20.89
CA ALA A 143 7.54 -0.84 -22.25
C ALA A 143 8.39 0.20 -23.00
N ALA A 144 8.03 1.48 -22.94
CA ALA A 144 8.78 2.56 -23.59
C ALA A 144 10.18 2.73 -22.99
N ALA A 145 10.29 2.80 -21.66
CA ALA A 145 11.56 2.97 -20.95
C ALA A 145 12.52 1.80 -21.20
N ASP A 146 12.01 0.56 -21.17
CA ASP A 146 12.83 -0.62 -21.37
C ASP A 146 13.20 -0.81 -22.84
N THR A 147 12.33 -0.47 -23.79
CA THR A 147 12.67 -0.48 -25.23
C THR A 147 13.83 0.47 -25.53
N ILE A 148 13.81 1.67 -24.96
CA ILE A 148 14.93 2.62 -25.07
C ILE A 148 16.18 2.04 -24.41
N SER A 149 16.06 1.49 -23.20
CA SER A 149 17.20 0.93 -22.46
C SER A 149 17.84 -0.27 -23.17
N LEU A 150 17.05 -1.12 -23.82
CA LEU A 150 17.53 -2.26 -24.61
C LEU A 150 18.33 -1.85 -25.86
N SER A 151 18.10 -0.63 -26.36
CA SER A 151 18.88 -0.08 -27.48
C SER A 151 20.25 0.49 -27.06
N LEU A 152 20.55 0.53 -25.76
CA LEU A 152 21.75 1.17 -25.18
C LEU A 152 22.66 0.13 -24.49
N PRO A 153 23.50 -0.60 -25.23
CA PRO A 153 24.40 -1.59 -24.63
C PRO A 153 25.54 -0.94 -23.81
N PRO A 154 25.98 -1.58 -22.70
CA PRO A 154 25.42 -2.80 -22.11
C PRO A 154 24.06 -2.59 -21.41
N VAL A 155 23.19 -3.60 -21.54
CA VAL A 155 21.82 -3.58 -21.02
C VAL A 155 21.80 -3.99 -19.55
N SER A 156 20.96 -3.35 -18.75
CA SER A 156 20.73 -3.72 -17.36
C SER A 156 20.14 -5.13 -17.22
N HIS A 157 20.74 -5.95 -16.36
CA HIS A 157 20.23 -7.28 -16.00
C HIS A 157 18.86 -7.24 -15.29
N LYS A 158 18.37 -6.05 -14.91
CA LYS A 158 17.06 -5.87 -14.29
C LYS A 158 15.92 -5.98 -15.30
N ILE A 159 16.17 -5.75 -16.59
CA ILE A 159 15.16 -5.83 -17.64
C ILE A 159 14.88 -7.31 -17.93
N LEU A 160 13.66 -7.76 -17.62
CA LEU A 160 13.16 -9.10 -17.92
C LEU A 160 12.43 -9.12 -19.29
N ASP A 161 11.37 -9.92 -19.39
CA ASP A 161 10.56 -10.03 -20.60
C ASP A 161 9.63 -8.81 -20.78
N ILE A 162 9.76 -8.13 -21.93
CA ILE A 162 8.91 -7.01 -22.36
C ILE A 162 7.89 -7.41 -23.44
N GLY A 163 7.78 -8.71 -23.75
CA GLY A 163 6.90 -9.24 -24.77
C GLY A 163 5.41 -9.18 -24.41
N PRO A 164 4.51 -9.39 -25.40
CA PRO A 164 3.07 -9.28 -25.21
C PRO A 164 2.51 -10.23 -24.14
N ARG A 165 3.07 -11.44 -24.00
CA ARG A 165 2.66 -12.40 -22.96
C ARG A 165 2.95 -11.85 -21.56
N ALA A 166 4.15 -11.34 -21.31
CA ALA A 166 4.51 -10.75 -20.02
C ALA A 166 3.65 -9.51 -19.72
N PHE A 167 3.36 -8.69 -20.74
CA PHE A 167 2.46 -7.55 -20.63
C PHE A 167 1.06 -7.99 -20.17
N LEU A 168 0.47 -9.01 -20.81
CA LEU A 168 -0.85 -9.54 -20.45
C LEU A 168 -0.87 -10.16 -19.05
N VAL A 169 0.16 -10.93 -18.68
CA VAL A 169 0.27 -11.51 -17.33
C VAL A 169 0.26 -10.40 -16.27
N ASN A 170 0.99 -9.30 -16.51
CA ASN A 170 1.07 -8.20 -15.56
C ASN A 170 -0.19 -7.31 -15.57
N LEU A 171 -0.80 -7.10 -16.74
CA LEU A 171 -2.07 -6.40 -16.87
C LEU A 171 -3.19 -7.11 -16.09
N LEU A 172 -3.22 -8.44 -16.16
CA LEU A 172 -4.17 -9.28 -15.41
C LEU A 172 -3.77 -9.49 -13.94
N SER A 173 -2.66 -8.90 -13.48
CA SER A 173 -2.16 -9.01 -12.10
C SER A 173 -1.86 -10.47 -11.69
N LEU A 174 -1.30 -11.26 -12.61
CA LEU A 174 -0.96 -12.68 -12.44
C LEU A 174 0.54 -12.95 -12.30
N GLN A 175 1.38 -11.91 -12.33
CA GLN A 175 2.80 -12.01 -12.03
C GLN A 175 3.03 -12.58 -10.63
N GLY A 176 4.00 -13.48 -10.49
CA GLY A 176 4.23 -14.30 -9.29
C GLY A 176 3.56 -15.68 -9.35
N ALA A 177 2.46 -15.83 -10.10
CA ALA A 177 1.76 -17.11 -10.28
C ALA A 177 1.87 -17.66 -11.72
N ALA A 178 1.70 -16.80 -12.73
CA ALA A 178 1.67 -17.18 -14.15
C ALA A 178 2.83 -16.60 -14.98
N GLY A 179 3.74 -15.85 -14.35
CA GLY A 179 4.91 -15.26 -14.99
C GLY A 179 5.66 -14.29 -14.07
N LYS A 180 6.76 -13.72 -14.56
CA LYS A 180 7.54 -12.71 -13.83
C LYS A 180 6.97 -11.31 -14.02
N THR A 181 7.52 -10.34 -13.30
CA THR A 181 7.20 -8.93 -13.48
C THR A 181 7.58 -8.45 -14.88
N TYR A 182 6.79 -7.53 -15.43
CA TYR A 182 7.00 -6.99 -16.78
C TYR A 182 8.25 -6.12 -16.85
N GLY A 183 9.16 -6.45 -17.76
CA GLY A 183 10.38 -5.69 -18.00
C GLY A 183 11.22 -5.47 -16.74
N SER A 184 11.69 -4.24 -16.54
CA SER A 184 12.44 -3.81 -15.36
C SER A 184 11.58 -3.51 -14.13
N ASN A 185 10.25 -3.56 -14.26
CA ASN A 185 9.34 -3.13 -13.22
C ASN A 185 9.08 -4.23 -12.18
N GLY A 186 10.15 -4.59 -11.48
CA GLY A 186 10.14 -5.56 -10.39
C GLY A 186 9.17 -5.21 -9.26
N ALA A 187 8.72 -3.96 -9.11
CA ALA A 187 7.78 -3.58 -8.05
C ALA A 187 6.36 -4.13 -8.28
N LEU A 188 6.01 -4.55 -9.49
CA LEU A 188 4.65 -5.00 -9.82
C LEU A 188 4.20 -6.27 -9.07
N TRP A 189 5.11 -7.05 -8.48
CA TRP A 189 4.71 -8.25 -7.74
C TRP A 189 3.79 -7.94 -6.55
N THR A 190 4.00 -6.83 -5.84
CA THR A 190 3.15 -6.45 -4.70
C THR A 190 1.77 -5.97 -5.14
N LEU A 191 1.66 -5.38 -6.33
CA LEU A 191 0.39 -5.00 -6.93
C LEU A 191 -0.47 -6.23 -7.23
N SER A 192 0.13 -7.31 -7.72
CA SER A 192 -0.59 -8.56 -7.99
C SER A 192 -1.30 -9.08 -6.74
N ILE A 193 -0.58 -9.06 -5.61
CA ILE A 193 -1.07 -9.45 -4.30
C ILE A 193 -2.19 -8.50 -3.84
N GLU A 194 -2.05 -7.20 -4.05
CA GLU A 194 -3.08 -6.23 -3.70
C GLU A 194 -4.39 -6.48 -4.47
N VAL A 195 -4.32 -6.76 -5.77
CA VAL A 195 -5.50 -7.12 -6.58
C VAL A 195 -6.12 -8.43 -6.10
N GLN A 196 -5.31 -9.43 -5.74
CA GLN A 196 -5.79 -10.68 -5.15
C GLN A 196 -6.48 -10.47 -3.78
N PHE A 197 -5.95 -9.59 -2.92
CA PHE A 197 -6.64 -9.19 -1.69
C PHE A 197 -8.01 -8.57 -1.98
N TYR A 198 -8.14 -7.79 -3.04
CA TYR A 198 -9.39 -7.15 -3.40
C TYR A 198 -10.41 -8.16 -3.93
N ALA A 199 -9.95 -9.15 -4.70
CA ALA A 199 -10.78 -10.25 -5.17
C ALA A 199 -11.39 -11.04 -3.99
N ILE A 200 -10.56 -11.43 -3.01
CA ILE A 200 -10.98 -12.27 -1.88
C ILE A 200 -11.72 -11.50 -0.77
N TYR A 201 -11.59 -10.16 -0.70
CA TYR A 201 -12.08 -9.37 0.42
C TYR A 201 -13.58 -9.54 0.75
N PRO A 202 -14.53 -9.55 -0.22
CA PRO A 202 -15.94 -9.75 0.12
C PRO A 202 -16.22 -11.10 0.79
N LEU A 203 -15.53 -12.17 0.37
CA LEU A 203 -15.62 -13.50 0.99
C LEU A 203 -15.07 -13.47 2.41
N LEU A 204 -13.92 -12.82 2.60
CA LEU A 204 -13.31 -12.63 3.92
C LEU A 204 -14.20 -11.80 4.86
N PHE A 205 -14.87 -10.77 4.34
CA PHE A 205 -15.83 -9.97 5.11
C PHE A 205 -17.04 -10.83 5.53
N ALA A 206 -17.55 -11.68 4.64
CA ALA A 206 -18.63 -12.61 4.96
C ALA A 206 -18.18 -13.67 5.98
N LEU A 207 -16.96 -14.21 5.86
CA LEU A 207 -16.39 -15.16 6.81
C LEU A 207 -16.26 -14.54 8.21
N ARG A 208 -15.69 -13.33 8.29
CA ARG A 208 -15.58 -12.55 9.53
C ARG A 208 -16.94 -12.31 10.19
N ARG A 209 -18.03 -12.20 9.43
CA ARG A 209 -19.39 -12.07 10.00
C ARG A 209 -19.89 -13.38 10.60
N ARG A 210 -19.54 -14.52 9.99
CA ARG A 210 -20.00 -15.84 10.44
C ARG A 210 -19.24 -16.36 11.65
N ILE A 211 -17.91 -16.30 11.63
CA ILE A 211 -17.06 -16.93 12.66
C ILE A 211 -16.32 -15.92 13.55
N GLY A 212 -16.49 -14.61 13.29
CA GLY A 212 -15.82 -13.56 14.04
C GLY A 212 -14.39 -13.28 13.56
N LEU A 213 -13.83 -12.15 14.03
CA LEU A 213 -12.52 -11.64 13.61
C LEU A 213 -11.37 -12.59 14.02
N ASN A 214 -11.37 -13.05 15.28
CA ASN A 214 -10.25 -13.85 15.81
C ASN A 214 -10.13 -15.19 15.10
N ALA A 215 -11.25 -15.90 14.88
CA ALA A 215 -11.24 -17.16 14.13
C ALA A 215 -10.81 -16.95 12.67
N THR A 216 -11.26 -15.85 12.06
CA THR A 216 -10.83 -15.47 10.69
C THR A 216 -9.32 -15.20 10.64
N LEU A 217 -8.78 -14.47 11.63
CA LEU A 217 -7.37 -14.15 11.72
C LEU A 217 -6.51 -15.40 11.93
N LEU A 218 -6.94 -16.33 12.79
CA LEU A 218 -6.28 -17.61 12.99
C LEU A 218 -6.30 -18.48 11.72
N GLY A 219 -7.44 -18.56 11.04
CA GLY A 219 -7.55 -19.28 9.76
C GLY A 219 -6.64 -18.71 8.69
N VAL A 220 -6.58 -17.37 8.55
CA VAL A 220 -5.65 -16.72 7.62
C VAL A 220 -4.19 -16.95 8.02
N ALA A 221 -3.86 -16.88 9.31
CA ALA A 221 -2.50 -17.15 9.79
C ALA A 221 -2.07 -18.59 9.47
N ALA A 222 -2.96 -19.57 9.64
CA ALA A 222 -2.70 -20.96 9.27
C ALA A 222 -2.45 -21.12 7.76
N ILE A 223 -3.32 -20.54 6.91
CA ILE A 223 -3.14 -20.55 5.45
C ILE A 223 -1.83 -19.89 5.04
N ASN A 224 -1.48 -18.79 5.72
CA ASN A 224 -0.25 -18.04 5.48
C ASN A 224 1.00 -18.90 5.73
N VAL A 225 1.06 -19.59 6.88
CA VAL A 225 2.15 -20.51 7.20
C VAL A 225 2.23 -21.67 6.20
N VAL A 226 1.10 -22.29 5.87
CA VAL A 226 1.07 -23.39 4.88
C VAL A 226 1.54 -22.91 3.51
N SER A 227 1.09 -21.74 3.06
CA SER A 227 1.50 -21.12 1.79
C SER A 227 3.01 -20.85 1.75
N ALA A 228 3.57 -20.34 2.84
CA ALA A 228 5.01 -20.06 2.93
C ALA A 228 5.86 -21.33 2.86
N LEU A 229 5.40 -22.42 3.51
CA LEU A 229 6.10 -23.69 3.50
C LEU A 229 6.00 -24.44 2.16
N THR A 230 4.93 -24.22 1.39
CA THR A 230 4.62 -24.99 0.18
C THR A 230 4.87 -24.24 -1.12
N LEU A 231 4.50 -22.97 -1.22
CA LEU A 231 4.51 -22.21 -2.48
C LEU A 231 5.75 -21.33 -2.62
N GLU A 232 6.12 -20.62 -1.55
CA GLU A 232 7.23 -19.67 -1.62
C GLU A 232 8.59 -20.35 -1.78
N ARG A 233 8.73 -21.59 -1.28
CA ARG A 233 9.91 -22.43 -1.55
C ARG A 233 10.11 -22.76 -3.03
N HIS A 234 9.07 -22.59 -3.85
CA HIS A 234 9.09 -22.86 -5.29
C HIS A 234 8.94 -21.56 -6.12
N ASP A 235 9.29 -20.41 -5.54
CA ASP A 235 9.20 -19.08 -6.18
C ASP A 235 7.80 -18.68 -6.65
N VAL A 236 6.75 -19.31 -6.10
CA VAL A 236 5.36 -18.94 -6.37
C VAL A 236 4.93 -17.86 -5.37
N ILE A 237 4.80 -16.63 -5.87
CA ILE A 237 4.46 -15.45 -5.08
C ILE A 237 2.97 -15.17 -5.23
N VAL A 238 2.22 -15.48 -4.17
CA VAL A 238 0.76 -15.33 -4.12
C VAL A 238 0.31 -14.66 -2.83
N PHE A 239 -0.89 -14.08 -2.84
CA PHE A 239 -1.41 -13.32 -1.70
C PHE A 239 -1.47 -14.10 -0.39
N THR A 240 -1.65 -15.43 -0.46
CA THR A 240 -1.75 -16.29 0.73
C THR A 240 -0.51 -16.19 1.61
N SER A 241 0.68 -16.03 1.03
CA SER A 241 1.94 -15.84 1.77
C SER A 241 2.03 -14.47 2.46
N TYR A 242 1.27 -13.45 2.04
CA TYR A 242 1.30 -12.11 2.67
C TYR A 242 -0.01 -11.73 3.36
N TRP A 243 -0.97 -12.65 3.38
CA TRP A 243 -2.33 -12.41 3.85
C TRP A 243 -2.38 -12.02 5.33
N PHE A 244 -1.51 -12.61 6.15
CA PHE A 244 -1.42 -12.26 7.57
C PHE A 244 -1.05 -10.78 7.78
N SER A 245 -0.03 -10.29 7.06
CA SER A 245 0.40 -8.89 7.10
C SER A 245 -0.75 -7.92 6.77
N TRP A 246 -1.56 -8.23 5.75
CA TRP A 246 -2.73 -7.43 5.40
C TRP A 246 -3.85 -7.53 6.45
N MET A 247 -4.06 -8.71 7.03
CA MET A 247 -5.05 -8.95 8.11
C MET A 247 -4.71 -8.23 9.42
N LEU A 248 -3.44 -7.93 9.70
CA LEU A 248 -3.10 -7.07 10.83
C LEU A 248 -3.75 -5.69 10.67
N GLY A 249 -3.77 -5.11 9.46
CA GLY A 249 -4.50 -3.88 9.18
C GLY A 249 -6.00 -3.97 9.46
N VAL A 250 -6.62 -5.07 9.04
CA VAL A 250 -8.04 -5.40 9.32
C VAL A 250 -8.31 -5.45 10.82
N TRP A 251 -7.44 -6.13 11.56
CA TRP A 251 -7.54 -6.25 13.01
C TRP A 251 -7.43 -4.89 13.71
N ILE A 252 -6.47 -4.04 13.30
CA ILE A 252 -6.33 -2.68 13.81
C ILE A 252 -7.62 -1.89 13.59
N ALA A 253 -8.24 -1.98 12.40
CA ALA A 253 -9.46 -1.25 12.10
C ALA A 253 -10.60 -1.59 13.06
N GLU A 254 -10.83 -2.87 13.36
CA GLU A 254 -11.87 -3.28 14.31
C GLU A 254 -11.55 -2.90 15.76
N VAL A 255 -10.32 -3.11 16.21
CA VAL A 255 -9.89 -2.74 17.57
C VAL A 255 -10.11 -1.24 17.81
N ARG A 256 -9.74 -0.40 16.84
CA ARG A 256 -9.89 1.06 16.91
C ARG A 256 -11.35 1.52 16.86
N LEU A 257 -12.21 0.82 16.11
CA LEU A 257 -13.63 1.14 16.04
C LEU A 257 -14.36 0.76 17.34
N ARG A 258 -13.95 -0.31 18.02
CA ARG A 258 -14.52 -0.72 19.32
C ARG A 258 -14.00 0.11 20.48
N ASN A 259 -12.72 0.50 20.42
CA ASN A 259 -12.10 1.32 21.44
C ASN A 259 -11.15 2.35 20.79
N ALA A 260 -11.62 3.60 20.75
CA ALA A 260 -10.89 4.74 20.22
C ALA A 260 -9.65 5.14 21.03
N ASN A 261 -9.38 4.50 22.17
CA ASN A 261 -8.13 4.65 22.93
C ASN A 261 -7.33 3.35 23.05
N ALA A 262 -7.68 2.31 22.27
CA ALA A 262 -6.96 1.04 22.28
C ALA A 262 -5.46 1.23 22.03
N ARG A 263 -4.65 0.61 22.88
CA ARG A 263 -3.18 0.61 22.85
C ARG A 263 -2.68 -0.78 23.24
N ILE A 264 -1.47 -1.11 22.79
CA ILE A 264 -0.78 -2.34 23.22
C ILE A 264 0.21 -1.94 24.30
N PRO A 265 0.10 -2.47 25.54
CA PRO A 265 1.11 -2.26 26.58
C PRO A 265 2.51 -2.60 26.04
N TYR A 266 3.49 -1.73 26.30
CA TYR A 266 4.86 -1.86 25.75
C TYR A 266 4.92 -1.97 24.21
N GLY A 267 3.92 -1.44 23.49
CA GLY A 267 3.82 -1.62 22.05
C GLY A 267 4.93 -0.96 21.23
N TYR A 268 5.54 0.14 21.70
CA TYR A 268 6.71 0.74 21.04
C TYR A 268 7.99 -0.11 21.24
N PRO A 269 8.35 -0.53 22.47
CA PRO A 269 9.42 -1.52 22.67
C PRO A 269 9.22 -2.79 21.87
N LEU A 270 7.99 -3.34 21.86
CA LEU A 270 7.65 -4.54 21.08
C LEU A 270 7.83 -4.30 19.57
N ALA A 271 7.37 -3.16 19.06
CA ALA A 271 7.58 -2.79 17.67
C ALA A 271 9.07 -2.68 17.31
N ALA A 272 9.90 -2.09 18.18
CA ALA A 272 11.34 -2.00 17.98
C ALA A 272 12.01 -3.38 17.98
N ALA A 273 11.64 -4.25 18.93
CA ALA A 273 12.15 -5.63 19.00
C ALA A 273 11.77 -6.45 17.76
N LEU A 274 10.52 -6.36 17.31
CA LEU A 274 10.05 -7.01 16.09
C LEU A 274 10.72 -6.45 14.83
N ALA A 275 10.96 -5.14 14.77
CA ALA A 275 11.66 -4.53 13.65
C ALA A 275 13.12 -5.02 13.56
N ALA A 276 13.82 -5.07 14.70
CA ALA A 276 15.18 -5.60 14.78
C ALA A 276 15.24 -7.10 14.44
N ALA A 277 14.29 -7.89 14.95
CA ALA A 277 14.15 -9.30 14.60
C ALA A 277 13.89 -9.48 13.09
N GLY A 278 13.09 -8.60 12.47
CA GLY A 278 12.87 -8.59 11.03
C GLY A 278 14.15 -8.30 10.24
N CYS A 279 14.98 -7.36 10.70
CA CYS A 279 16.28 -7.10 10.09
C CYS A 279 17.22 -8.31 10.15
N ALA A 280 17.22 -9.05 11.26
CA ALA A 280 17.98 -10.29 11.39
C ALA A 280 17.39 -11.41 10.51
N ALA A 281 16.07 -11.58 10.51
CA ALA A 281 15.37 -12.57 9.70
C ALA A 281 15.59 -12.37 8.19
N PHE A 282 15.77 -11.13 7.75
CA PHE A 282 16.02 -10.79 6.34
C PHE A 282 17.28 -11.46 5.80
N HIS A 283 18.24 -11.80 6.65
CA HIS A 283 19.43 -12.56 6.26
C HIS A 283 19.10 -14.01 5.83
N PHE A 284 18.04 -14.59 6.38
CA PHE A 284 17.62 -15.96 6.11
C PHE A 284 16.49 -16.06 5.07
N GLY A 285 15.85 -14.94 4.74
CA GLY A 285 14.80 -14.88 3.73
C GLY A 285 13.87 -13.68 3.91
N GLN A 286 13.22 -13.28 2.82
CA GLN A 286 12.34 -12.11 2.82
C GLN A 286 11.03 -12.35 3.57
N TYR A 287 10.49 -13.56 3.51
CA TYR A 287 9.20 -13.92 4.11
C TYR A 287 9.12 -13.57 5.60
N GLY A 288 10.00 -14.17 6.41
CA GLY A 288 9.97 -14.01 7.87
C GLY A 288 10.17 -12.55 8.27
N ALA A 289 11.07 -11.85 7.58
CA ALA A 289 11.29 -10.42 7.77
C ALA A 289 10.01 -9.61 7.50
N PHE A 290 9.28 -9.91 6.43
CA PHE A 290 8.06 -9.19 6.08
C PHE A 290 6.96 -9.37 7.12
N GLN A 291 6.77 -10.59 7.66
CA GLN A 291 5.79 -10.82 8.73
C GLN A 291 6.18 -10.07 10.02
N LEU A 292 7.46 -10.09 10.38
CA LEU A 292 7.97 -9.39 11.56
C LEU A 292 7.85 -7.87 11.43
N TRP A 293 8.16 -7.31 10.25
CA TRP A 293 7.98 -5.89 9.97
C TRP A 293 6.51 -5.46 9.91
N ALA A 294 5.62 -6.31 9.38
CA ALA A 294 4.18 -6.06 9.43
C ALA A 294 3.67 -6.03 10.88
N ALA A 295 4.09 -6.99 11.71
CA ALA A 295 3.75 -7.03 13.13
C ALA A 295 4.33 -5.83 13.89
N ALA A 296 5.59 -5.46 13.63
CA ALA A 296 6.22 -4.27 14.18
C ALA A 296 5.43 -3.00 13.86
N PHE A 297 5.09 -2.81 12.59
CA PHE A 297 4.31 -1.66 12.16
C PHE A 297 2.88 -1.69 12.71
N ALA A 298 2.26 -2.87 12.84
CA ALA A 298 0.95 -3.00 13.46
C ALA A 298 0.96 -2.58 14.94
N CYS A 299 1.95 -3.04 15.72
CA CYS A 299 2.13 -2.65 17.11
C CYS A 299 2.36 -1.14 17.25
N TRP A 300 3.19 -0.57 16.38
CA TRP A 300 3.41 0.87 16.34
C TRP A 300 2.13 1.64 15.97
N LEU A 301 1.43 1.22 14.92
CA LEU A 301 0.27 1.92 14.37
C LEU A 301 -0.92 1.94 15.34
N VAL A 302 -1.20 0.84 16.05
CA VAL A 302 -2.24 0.82 17.10
C VAL A 302 -1.95 1.89 18.16
N ASN A 303 -0.71 1.96 18.63
CA ASN A 303 -0.32 2.92 19.66
C ASN A 303 -0.28 4.35 19.15
N ALA A 304 0.15 4.57 17.91
CA ALA A 304 0.15 5.87 17.27
C ALA A 304 -1.27 6.42 17.08
N LEU A 305 -2.19 5.60 16.56
CA LEU A 305 -3.60 5.96 16.38
C LEU A 305 -4.38 6.09 17.70
N GLY A 306 -3.90 5.46 18.78
CA GLY A 306 -4.48 5.55 20.13
C GLY A 306 -4.03 6.79 20.91
N ARG A 307 -3.11 7.59 20.38
CA ARG A 307 -2.72 8.88 20.98
C ARG A 307 -3.71 9.98 20.59
N PRO A 308 -3.93 11.00 21.44
CA PRO A 308 -4.63 12.20 21.02
C PRO A 308 -3.91 12.77 19.80
N ALA A 309 -4.66 12.99 18.73
CA ALA A 309 -4.12 13.62 17.54
C ALA A 309 -3.53 14.99 17.90
N PRO A 310 -2.29 15.30 17.49
CA PRO A 310 -1.77 16.65 17.65
C PRO A 310 -2.67 17.64 16.89
N THR A 311 -2.87 18.83 17.46
CA THR A 311 -3.73 19.87 16.89
C THR A 311 -3.21 20.36 15.53
N THR A 312 -1.91 20.27 15.30
CA THR A 312 -1.27 20.56 14.00
C THR A 312 -0.25 19.48 13.64
N ALA A 313 -0.23 19.10 12.36
CA ALA A 313 0.79 18.22 11.83
C ALA A 313 2.11 19.00 11.67
N GLY A 314 3.22 18.46 12.17
CA GLY A 314 4.55 19.03 11.91
C GLY A 314 4.90 19.04 10.41
N PRO A 315 5.82 19.92 9.96
CA PRO A 315 6.13 20.11 8.53
C PRO A 315 6.58 18.82 7.84
N LEU A 316 7.37 17.99 8.52
CA LEU A 316 7.81 16.70 7.98
C LEU A 316 6.62 15.76 7.69
N MET A 317 5.65 15.67 8.61
CA MET A 317 4.48 14.82 8.44
C MET A 317 3.61 15.32 7.28
N GLN A 318 3.47 16.64 7.12
CA GLN A 318 2.75 17.21 5.98
C GLN A 318 3.43 16.91 4.65
N THR A 319 4.76 17.05 4.58
CA THR A 319 5.54 16.72 3.37
C THR A 319 5.41 15.24 3.02
N LEU A 320 5.57 14.34 4.00
CA LEU A 320 5.38 12.91 3.79
C LEU A 320 3.95 12.57 3.36
N ALA A 321 2.94 13.24 3.92
CA ALA A 321 1.55 13.03 3.52
C ALA A 321 1.29 13.45 2.07
N LYS A 322 1.87 14.57 1.62
CA LYS A 322 1.81 14.99 0.20
C LYS A 322 2.44 13.96 -0.73
N ILE A 323 3.53 13.32 -0.31
CA ILE A 323 4.15 12.22 -1.06
C ILE A 323 3.26 10.96 -1.00
N GLY A 324 2.58 10.77 0.13
CA GLY A 324 1.54 9.76 0.33
C GLY A 324 0.41 9.83 -0.70
N ASP A 325 0.00 11.04 -1.10
CA ASP A 325 -1.07 11.24 -2.09
C ASP A 325 -0.77 10.60 -3.44
N PHE A 326 0.47 10.66 -3.91
CA PHE A 326 0.92 10.07 -5.18
C PHE A 326 1.82 8.84 -5.00
N SER A 327 1.85 8.28 -3.78
CA SER A 327 2.69 7.12 -3.42
C SER A 327 2.48 5.93 -4.34
N TYR A 328 1.25 5.70 -4.80
CA TYR A 328 0.91 4.60 -5.70
C TYR A 328 1.51 4.80 -7.10
N SER A 329 1.34 6.00 -7.68
CA SER A 329 2.01 6.39 -8.93
C SER A 329 3.53 6.27 -8.85
N LEU A 330 4.16 6.80 -7.78
CA LEU A 330 5.60 6.67 -7.55
C LEU A 330 6.03 5.20 -7.51
N TYR A 331 5.28 4.37 -6.80
CA TYR A 331 5.56 2.95 -6.67
C TYR A 331 5.49 2.21 -8.01
N LEU A 332 4.58 2.58 -8.90
CA LEU A 332 4.42 1.92 -10.19
C LEU A 332 5.48 2.26 -11.24
N ILE A 333 6.11 3.42 -11.16
CA ILE A 333 6.97 3.91 -12.26
C ILE A 333 8.44 4.10 -11.88
N HIS A 334 8.81 4.04 -10.61
CA HIS A 334 10.17 4.40 -10.19
C HIS A 334 11.26 3.49 -10.76
N LEU A 335 11.06 2.17 -10.74
CA LEU A 335 12.05 1.20 -11.22
C LEU A 335 12.41 1.36 -12.70
N PRO A 336 11.45 1.36 -13.66
CA PRO A 336 11.77 1.54 -15.06
C PRO A 336 12.44 2.90 -15.34
N LEU A 337 12.06 3.95 -14.60
CA LEU A 337 12.72 5.26 -14.73
C LEU A 337 14.14 5.26 -14.19
N PHE A 338 14.43 4.55 -13.09
CA PHE A 338 15.80 4.40 -12.59
C PHE A 338 16.66 3.58 -13.56
N VAL A 339 16.12 2.50 -14.12
CA VAL A 339 16.84 1.67 -15.11
C VAL A 339 17.10 2.46 -16.39
N LEU A 340 16.13 3.23 -16.88
CA LEU A 340 16.32 4.13 -18.01
C LEU A 340 17.39 5.18 -17.73
N GLY A 341 17.33 5.86 -16.59
CA GLY A 341 18.33 6.85 -16.18
C GLY A 341 19.73 6.26 -16.09
N ALA A 342 19.86 5.05 -15.55
CA ALA A 342 21.14 4.36 -15.43
C ALA A 342 21.68 3.93 -16.81
N SER A 343 20.79 3.51 -17.71
CA SER A 343 21.15 3.15 -19.09
C SER A 343 21.64 4.38 -19.87
N LEU A 344 20.96 5.53 -19.74
CA LEU A 344 21.30 6.77 -20.43
C LEU A 344 22.59 7.41 -19.92
N LEU A 345 22.77 7.50 -18.61
CA LEU A 345 23.87 8.28 -18.01
C LEU A 345 25.11 7.44 -17.71
N PHE A 346 24.92 6.16 -17.41
CA PHE A 346 25.98 5.29 -16.92
C PHE A 346 26.15 4.02 -17.76
N ARG A 347 25.42 3.88 -18.87
CA ARG A 347 25.36 2.65 -19.66
C ARG A 347 25.15 1.41 -18.78
N SER A 348 24.19 1.50 -17.87
CA SER A 348 23.84 0.44 -16.90
C SER A 348 24.95 0.04 -15.91
N SER A 349 26.05 0.78 -15.83
CA SER A 349 27.12 0.52 -14.85
C SER A 349 26.76 1.03 -13.46
N LEU A 350 27.14 0.27 -12.43
CA LEU A 350 26.98 0.68 -11.03
C LEU A 350 28.04 1.74 -10.68
N GLN A 351 27.61 2.77 -9.96
CA GLN A 351 28.46 3.88 -9.56
C GLN A 351 29.04 3.66 -8.16
N ALA A 352 30.32 4.02 -7.98
CA ALA A 352 30.94 4.01 -6.65
C ALA A 352 30.39 5.13 -5.76
N SER A 353 30.12 6.29 -6.36
CA SER A 353 29.51 7.43 -5.68
C SER A 353 28.04 7.18 -5.35
N ILE A 354 27.60 7.59 -4.16
CA ILE A 354 26.21 7.46 -3.72
C ILE A 354 25.30 8.57 -4.31
N TRP A 355 25.87 9.71 -4.73
CA TRP A 355 25.13 10.89 -5.18
C TRP A 355 24.15 10.65 -6.34
N PRO A 356 24.47 9.83 -7.37
CA PRO A 356 23.51 9.47 -8.41
C PRO A 356 22.21 8.87 -7.87
N SER A 357 22.28 8.06 -6.80
CA SER A 357 21.07 7.44 -6.22
C SER A 357 20.14 8.48 -5.59
N PHE A 358 20.69 9.52 -4.95
CA PHE A 358 19.92 10.65 -4.43
C PHE A 358 19.33 11.49 -5.55
N ALA A 359 20.14 11.84 -6.55
CA ALA A 359 19.71 12.64 -7.69
C ALA A 359 18.54 11.98 -8.44
N PHE A 360 18.64 10.68 -8.72
CA PHE A 360 17.58 9.94 -9.42
C PHE A 360 16.31 9.85 -8.57
N THR A 361 16.45 9.62 -7.26
CA THR A 361 15.30 9.55 -6.35
C THR A 361 14.59 10.89 -6.25
N LEU A 362 15.32 12.00 -6.22
CA LEU A 362 14.72 13.34 -6.25
C LEU A 362 14.08 13.65 -7.60
N ALA A 363 14.72 13.24 -8.71
CA ALA A 363 14.22 13.45 -10.06
C ALA A 363 12.93 12.66 -10.37
N VAL A 364 12.74 11.48 -9.76
CA VAL A 364 11.53 10.68 -10.00
C VAL A 364 10.28 11.24 -9.32
N LEU A 365 10.42 12.00 -8.23
CA LEU A 365 9.28 12.56 -7.50
C LEU A 365 8.39 13.49 -8.35
N PRO A 366 8.92 14.50 -9.08
CA PRO A 366 8.10 15.32 -9.96
C PRO A 366 7.49 14.50 -11.11
N VAL A 367 8.21 13.53 -11.67
CA VAL A 367 7.68 12.65 -12.73
C VAL A 367 6.50 11.81 -12.21
N ALA A 368 6.63 11.23 -11.02
CA ALA A 368 5.57 10.49 -10.34
C ALA A 368 4.38 11.37 -9.99
N TRP A 369 4.61 12.62 -9.59
CA TRP A 369 3.53 13.57 -9.35
C TRP A 369 2.78 13.91 -10.64
N VAL A 370 3.49 14.15 -11.76
CA VAL A 370 2.83 14.38 -13.06
C VAL A 370 2.03 13.15 -13.47
N PHE A 371 2.61 11.95 -13.36
CA PHE A 371 1.92 10.69 -13.66
C PHE A 371 0.65 10.52 -12.80
N TYR A 372 0.72 10.86 -11.51
CA TYR A 372 -0.44 10.90 -10.62
C TYR A 372 -1.54 11.85 -11.11
N GLN A 373 -1.18 13.06 -11.52
CA GLN A 373 -2.17 14.03 -12.00
C GLN A 373 -2.86 13.57 -13.28
N LEU A 374 -2.14 12.88 -14.16
CA LEU A 374 -2.63 12.41 -15.45
C LEU A 374 -3.49 11.15 -15.35
N PHE A 375 -3.12 10.19 -14.50
CA PHE A 375 -3.75 8.85 -14.49
C PHE A 375 -4.44 8.50 -13.17
N GLU A 376 -3.76 8.69 -12.03
CA GLU A 376 -4.29 8.26 -10.73
C GLU A 376 -5.37 9.20 -10.19
N ARG A 377 -5.17 10.51 -10.25
CA ARG A 377 -6.14 11.49 -9.74
C ARG A 377 -7.49 11.41 -10.48
N PRO A 378 -7.55 11.31 -11.82
CA PRO A 378 -8.80 11.07 -12.53
C PRO A 378 -9.49 9.76 -12.08
N ALA A 379 -8.74 8.66 -11.96
CA ALA A 379 -9.26 7.38 -11.49
C ALA A 379 -9.86 7.47 -10.07
N LEU A 380 -9.22 8.23 -9.17
CA LEU A 380 -9.73 8.52 -7.82
C LEU A 380 -11.01 9.36 -7.85
N LEU A 381 -11.10 10.36 -8.72
CA LEU A 381 -12.29 11.20 -8.88
C LEU A 381 -13.50 10.38 -9.37
N VAL A 382 -13.30 9.52 -10.36
CA VAL A 382 -14.35 8.60 -10.84
C VAL A 382 -14.80 7.66 -9.71
N THR A 383 -13.85 7.09 -8.97
CA THR A 383 -14.14 6.23 -7.81
C THR A 383 -14.97 6.94 -6.74
N ARG A 384 -14.70 8.23 -6.48
CA ARG A 384 -15.47 9.05 -5.53
C ARG A 384 -16.90 9.29 -6.00
N ARG A 385 -17.12 9.49 -7.31
CA ARG A 385 -18.47 9.62 -7.91
C ARG A 385 -19.28 8.32 -7.75
N LEU A 386 -18.65 7.17 -8.01
CA LEU A 386 -19.26 5.84 -7.81
C LEU A 386 -19.65 5.55 -6.35
N ARG A 387 -19.04 6.23 -5.37
CA ARG A 387 -19.39 6.10 -3.95
C ARG A 387 -20.61 6.94 -3.56
N ARG A 388 -20.89 8.03 -4.29
CA ARG A 388 -21.95 8.99 -3.98
C ARG A 388 -23.29 8.64 -4.62
N GLN A 389 -23.30 7.89 -5.71
CA GLN A 389 -24.55 7.35 -6.23
C GLN A 389 -25.08 6.35 -5.20
N PRO A 390 -26.26 6.57 -4.60
CA PRO A 390 -26.98 5.50 -3.95
C PRO A 390 -27.12 4.38 -4.98
N ALA A 391 -27.12 3.12 -4.55
CA ALA A 391 -27.61 2.06 -5.40
C ALA A 391 -29.05 2.44 -5.78
N ALA A 392 -29.21 3.05 -6.96
CA ALA A 392 -30.51 3.39 -7.49
C ALA A 392 -31.23 2.05 -7.67
N THR A 393 -32.24 1.83 -6.81
CA THR A 393 -33.41 1.00 -7.10
C THR A 393 -33.15 -0.17 -8.03
N ALA A 394 -32.67 -1.28 -7.47
CA ALA A 394 -32.99 -2.60 -8.01
C ALA A 394 -34.46 -2.90 -7.66
N THR A 395 -35.36 -2.23 -8.35
CA THR A 395 -36.78 -2.59 -8.48
C THR A 395 -37.04 -2.73 -9.97
N ALA A 396 -36.93 -3.96 -10.45
CA ALA A 396 -37.71 -4.53 -11.54
C ALA A 396 -37.63 -6.05 -11.40
#